data_AF-D6XSD1-F1
#
_entry.id   AF-D6XSD1-F1
#
_cell.length_a   1.000
_cell.length_b   1.000
_cell.length_c   1.000
_cell.angle_alpha   90.00
_cell.angle_beta   90.00
_cell.angle_gamma   90.00
#
_symmetry.space_group_name_H-M   'P 1'
#
loop_
_entity.id
_entity.type
_entity.pdbx_description
1 polymer ?
#
loop_
_entity_poly.entity_id
_entity_poly.type
_entity_poly.pdbx_seq_one_letter_code
_entity_poly.pdbx_strand_id
1 'polypeptide(L)' 'MIEQTNLSFELLQDANYDVGADHGFIDLDEGLIFRGYTAVNPETGQQVTEIDYLVGENKEEILAILEDL' A
#
# COMPACT_ATOMS: atom_id res chain seq x y z
N MET A 1 -8.55 5.42 -19.43
CA MET A 1 -9.35 5.85 -18.27
C MET A 1 -8.49 5.91 -16.99
N ILE A 2 -7.37 6.64 -17.03
CA ILE A 2 -6.54 6.95 -15.84
C ILE A 2 -6.31 8.48 -15.75
N GLU A 3 -6.33 9.17 -16.89
CA GLU A 3 -6.16 10.64 -17.03
C GLU A 3 -7.26 11.53 -16.41
N GLN A 4 -8.21 10.98 -15.66
CA GLN A 4 -9.30 11.77 -15.02
C GLN A 4 -9.17 11.90 -13.51
N THR A 5 -8.11 11.36 -12.91
CA THR A 5 -7.90 11.48 -11.47
C THR A 5 -6.98 12.68 -11.22
N ASN A 6 -7.45 13.67 -10.46
CA ASN A 6 -6.66 14.85 -10.08
C ASN A 6 -5.67 14.51 -8.94
N LEU A 7 -5.06 13.32 -9.04
CA LEU A 7 -4.15 12.76 -8.05
C LEU A 7 -2.72 13.12 -8.44
N SER A 8 -1.90 13.45 -7.44
CA SER A 8 -0.49 13.77 -7.64
C SER A 8 0.43 12.55 -7.69
N PHE A 9 -0.14 11.34 -7.79
CA PHE A 9 0.58 10.08 -7.77
C PHE A 9 -0.04 9.09 -8.77
N GLU A 10 0.75 8.10 -9.17
CA GLU A 10 0.34 7.07 -10.11
C GLU A 10 -0.61 6.06 -9.47
N LEU A 11 -1.57 5.56 -10.25
CA LEU A 11 -2.46 4.48 -9.85
C LEU A 11 -2.00 3.17 -10.49
N LEU A 12 -1.77 2.16 -9.63
CA LEU A 12 -1.51 0.80 -10.06
C LEU A 12 -2.83 0.06 -10.25
N GLN A 13 -2.95 -0.68 -11.36
CA GLN A 13 -4.04 -1.64 -11.58
C GLN A 13 -3.51 -3.06 -11.41
N ASP A 14 -3.98 -3.75 -10.38
CA ASP A 14 -3.61 -5.14 -10.07
C ASP A 14 -4.70 -6.12 -10.52
N ALA A 15 -4.83 -6.32 -11.83
CA ALA A 15 -5.91 -7.12 -12.41
C ALA A 15 -5.81 -8.62 -12.08
N ASN A 16 -4.61 -9.10 -11.78
CA ASN A 16 -4.33 -10.51 -11.46
C ASN A 16 -4.24 -10.78 -9.96
N TYR A 17 -4.34 -9.73 -9.12
CA TYR A 17 -4.21 -9.81 -7.67
C TYR A 17 -2.80 -10.20 -7.18
N ASP A 18 -1.79 -10.18 -8.05
CA ASP A 18 -0.44 -10.63 -7.74
C ASP A 18 0.16 -9.73 -6.64
N VAL A 19 0.06 -8.41 -6.81
CA VAL A 19 0.67 -7.45 -5.87
C VAL A 19 -0.08 -7.42 -4.55
N GLY A 20 -1.42 -7.44 -4.60
CA GLY A 20 -2.27 -7.44 -3.42
C GLY A 20 -2.11 -8.71 -2.59
N ALA A 21 -2.01 -9.88 -3.22
CA ALA A 21 -1.78 -11.14 -2.52
C ALA A 21 -0.35 -11.23 -1.95
N ASP A 22 0.68 -10.85 -2.72
CA ASP A 22 2.07 -10.89 -2.28
C ASP A 22 2.34 -10.03 -1.02
N HIS A 23 1.61 -8.92 -0.89
CA HIS A 23 1.72 -8.02 0.27
C HIS A 23 0.64 -8.26 1.33
N GLY A 24 -0.20 -9.29 1.19
CA GLY A 24 -1.23 -9.62 2.17
C GLY A 24 -2.42 -8.66 2.24
N PHE A 25 -2.57 -7.77 1.25
CA PHE A 25 -3.75 -6.91 1.12
C PHE A 25 -4.96 -7.64 0.53
N ILE A 26 -4.76 -8.82 -0.05
CA ILE A 26 -5.83 -9.66 -0.59
C ILE A 26 -5.67 -11.06 -0.03
N ASP A 27 -6.75 -11.56 0.59
CA ASP A 27 -6.89 -12.98 0.90
C ASP A 27 -7.71 -13.62 -0.22
N LEU A 28 -7.05 -14.43 -1.04
CA LEU A 28 -7.67 -15.09 -2.18
C LEU A 28 -8.56 -16.27 -1.78
N ASP A 29 -8.29 -16.90 -0.63
CA ASP A 29 -9.07 -18.03 -0.13
C ASP A 29 -10.40 -17.55 0.45
N GLU A 30 -10.37 -16.45 1.20
CA GLU A 30 -11.56 -15.83 1.79
C GLU A 30 -12.24 -14.82 0.85
N GLY A 31 -11.58 -14.41 -0.24
CA GLY A 31 -12.08 -13.40 -1.18
C GLY A 31 -12.17 -12.00 -0.57
N LEU A 32 -11.29 -11.68 0.39
CA LEU A 32 -11.29 -10.42 1.14
C LEU A 32 -10.20 -9.48 0.65
N ILE A 33 -10.48 -8.18 0.70
CA ILE A 33 -9.51 -7.11 0.41
C ILE A 33 -9.39 -6.24 1.65
N PHE A 34 -8.15 -6.06 2.11
CA PHE A 34 -7.78 -5.26 3.25
C PHE A 34 -7.24 -3.90 2.81
N ARG A 35 -7.42 -2.89 3.65
CA ARG A 35 -6.76 -1.59 3.51
C ARG A 35 -5.46 -1.59 4.30
N GLY A 36 -4.46 -0.91 3.78
CA GLY A 36 -3.16 -0.81 4.41
C GLY A 36 -2.17 -0.08 3.53
N TYR A 37 -0.90 -0.16 3.91
CA TYR A 37 0.21 0.41 3.15
C TYR A 37 1.44 -0.48 3.23
N THR A 38 2.31 -0.32 2.23
CA THR A 38 3.69 -0.78 2.29
C THR A 38 4.58 0.44 2.20
N ALA A 39 5.38 0.67 3.24
CA ALA A 39 6.42 1.68 3.26
C ALA A 39 7.74 1.03 2.83
N VAL A 40 8.47 1.69 1.91
CA VAL A 40 9.72 1.17 1.33
C VAL A 40 10.78 2.26 1.41
N ASN A 41 11.94 1.97 2.00
CA ASN A 41 13.13 2.79 1.86
C ASN A 41 13.84 2.41 0.54
N PRO A 42 13.92 3.31 -0.45
CA PRO A 42 14.51 2.99 -1.76
C PRO A 42 16.04 2.88 -1.73
N GLU A 43 16.72 3.43 -0.73
CA GLU A 43 18.18 3.37 -0.61
C GLU A 43 18.63 2.03 -0.01
N THR A 44 17.88 1.51 0.96
CA THR A 44 18.21 0.27 1.69
C THR A 44 17.45 -0.95 1.16
N GLY A 45 16.33 -0.73 0.48
CA GLY A 45 15.40 -1.78 0.07
C GLY A 45 14.59 -2.37 1.23
N GLN A 46 14.68 -1.78 2.43
CA GLN A 46 13.86 -2.21 3.55
C GLN A 46 12.40 -1.84 3.32
N GLN A 47 11.50 -2.71 3.74
CA GLN A 47 10.07 -2.48 3.65
C GLN A 47 9.34 -2.96 4.89
N VAL A 48 8.22 -2.31 5.17
CA VAL A 48 7.24 -2.72 6.18
C VAL A 48 5.85 -2.66 5.56
N THR A 49 5.03 -3.65 5.87
CA THR A 49 3.65 -3.75 5.38
C THR A 49 2.71 -3.87 6.56
N GLU A 50 1.70 -3.02 6.60
CA GLU A 50 0.71 -2.98 7.67
C GLU A 50 -0.70 -2.95 7.11
N ILE A 51 -1.57 -3.79 7.70
CA ILE A 51 -3.00 -3.76 7.48
C ILE A 51 -3.60 -2.71 8.40
N ASP A 52 -4.02 -1.59 7.81
CA ASP A 52 -4.59 -0.45 8.52
C ASP A 52 -5.77 0.13 7.73
N TYR A 53 -6.94 0.09 8.36
CA TYR A 53 -8.17 0.63 7.79
C TYR A 53 -8.27 2.15 7.86
N LEU A 54 -7.43 2.79 8.69
CA LEU A 54 -7.30 4.23 8.84
C LEU A 54 -6.18 4.82 7.98
N VAL A 55 -5.58 4.01 7.11
CA VAL A 55 -4.54 4.47 6.17
C VAL A 55 -5.07 5.68 5.37
N GLY A 56 -4.38 6.81 5.51
CA GLY A 56 -4.79 8.11 4.96
C GLY A 56 -5.27 9.13 5.99
N GLU A 57 -5.68 8.68 7.18
CA GLU A 57 -5.98 9.55 8.33
C GLU A 57 -4.76 9.66 9.28
N ASN A 58 -3.85 8.70 9.25
CA ASN A 58 -2.65 8.61 10.09
C ASN A 58 -1.33 8.87 9.35
N LYS A 59 -1.34 9.76 8.35
CA LYS A 59 -0.17 10.07 7.51
C LYS A 59 1.12 10.36 8.31
N GLU A 60 1.02 11.07 9.43
CA GLU A 60 2.19 11.44 10.25
C GLU A 60 2.88 10.23 10.86
N GLU A 61 2.11 9.21 11.26
CA GLU A 61 2.63 7.94 11.78
C GLU A 61 3.35 7.14 10.70
N ILE A 62 2.76 7.07 9.51
CA ILE A 62 3.37 6.39 8.34
C ILE A 62 4.71 7.05 7.97
N LEU A 63 4.78 8.38 8.03
CA LEU A 63 6.03 9.10 7.77
C LEU A 63 7.09 8.84 8.83
N ALA A 64 6.72 8.76 10.11
CA ALA A 64 7.66 8.44 11.18
C ALA A 64 8.26 7.03 10.99
N ILE A 65 7.45 6.06 10.57
CA ILE A 65 7.93 4.70 10.26
C ILE A 65 8.93 4.73 9.09
N LEU A 66 8.67 5.52 8.05
CA LEU A 66 9.60 5.68 6.93
C LEU A 66 10.93 6.32 7.32
N GLU A 67 10.96 7.21 8.32
CA GLU A 67 12.20 7.81 8.84
C GLU A 67 13.08 6.80 9.61
N ASP A 68 12.47 5.71 10.10
CA ASP A 68 13.15 4.66 10.86
C ASP A 68 13.68 3.49 10.00
N LEU A 69 13.30 3.42 8.70
CA LEU A 69 13.73 2.40 7.72
C LEU A 69 14.98 2.84 6.94
#